data_AF-A0A972CDF7-F1
#
_entry.id   AF-A0A972CDF7-F1
#
_cell.length_a   1.000
_cell.length_b   1.000
_cell.length_c   1.000
_cell.angle_alpha   90.00
_cell.angle_beta   90.00
_cell.angle_gamma   90.00
#
_symmetry.space_group_name_H-M   'P 1'
#
loop_
_entity.id
_entity.type
_entity.pdbx_description
1 polymer ?
#
loop_
_entity_poly.entity_id
_entity_poly.type
_entity_poly.pdbx_seq_one_letter_code
_entity_poly.pdbx_strand_id
1 'polypeptide(L)' 'MPTCCAVIGSVTYALKGQRMLSSYNITSRVIKVRSAGTAGGCAYGLEFDCINTDTVATLLRRGDIPYRDIFRL' A
#
# COMPACT_ATOMS: atom_id res chain seq x y z
N MET A 1 -14.98 9.00 2.06
CA MET A 1 -14.36 8.63 0.78
C MET A 1 -13.86 7.20 0.90
N PRO A 2 -14.00 6.36 -0.12
CA PRO A 2 -13.52 4.98 -0.06
C PRO A 2 -11.99 4.95 0.00
N THR A 3 -11.44 4.34 1.05
CA THR A 3 -10.02 4.10 1.17
C THR A 3 -9.66 2.73 0.61
N CYS A 4 -8.53 2.65 -0.08
CA CYS A 4 -7.99 1.42 -0.62
C CYS A 4 -6.68 1.13 0.10
N CYS A 5 -6.38 -0.14 0.30
CA CYS A 5 -5.20 -0.58 1.01
C CYS A 5 -4.44 -1.62 0.19
N ALA A 6 -3.19 -1.32 -0.13
CA ALA A 6 -2.27 -2.27 -0.73
C ALA A 6 -1.53 -3.05 0.36
N VAL A 7 -1.66 -4.37 0.38
CA VAL A 7 -0.94 -5.27 1.28
C VAL A 7 0.46 -5.50 0.75
N ILE A 8 1.45 -5.21 1.58
CA ILE A 8 2.86 -5.32 1.29
C ILE A 8 3.49 -6.17 2.40
N GLY A 9 4.17 -7.24 2.02
CA GLY A 9 4.78 -8.19 2.97
C GLY A 9 6.00 -7.63 3.72
N SER A 10 6.43 -6.41 3.41
CA SER A 10 7.69 -5.83 3.90
C SER A 10 7.55 -4.35 4.19
N VAL A 11 8.00 -3.92 5.37
CA VAL A 11 7.92 -2.52 5.82
C VAL A 11 8.71 -1.58 4.91
N THR A 12 9.87 -2.02 4.40
CA THR A 12 10.74 -1.22 3.54
C THR A 12 10.03 -0.81 2.25
N TYR A 13 9.28 -1.74 1.67
CA TYR A 13 8.48 -1.50 0.47
C TYR A 13 7.28 -0.59 0.76
N ALA A 14 6.63 -0.74 1.91
CA ALA A 14 5.55 0.15 2.32
C ALA A 14 6.04 1.60 2.51
N LEU A 15 7.18 1.78 3.17
CA LEU A 15 7.81 3.10 3.32
C LEU A 15 8.29 3.69 1.99
N LYS A 16 8.85 2.85 1.10
CA LYS A 16 9.23 3.26 -0.26
C LYS A 16 8.01 3.72 -1.06
N GLY A 17 6.92 2.97 -1.00
CA GLY A 17 5.65 3.30 -1.63
C GLY A 17 5.09 4.62 -1.11
N GLN A 18 5.08 4.80 0.21
CA GLN A 18 4.63 6.05 0.83
C GLN A 18 5.44 7.26 0.37
N ARG A 19 6.78 7.16 0.33
CA ARG A 19 7.63 8.24 -0.17
C ARG A 19 7.36 8.55 -1.63
N MET A 20 7.23 7.52 -2.46
CA MET A 20 6.88 7.68 -3.87
C MET A 20 5.54 8.41 -4.01
N LEU A 21 4.49 7.92 -3.35
CA LEU A 21 3.15 8.51 -3.41
C LEU A 21 3.15 9.96 -2.90
N SER A 22 3.88 10.24 -1.82
CA SER A 22 4.05 11.60 -1.32
C SER A 22 4.73 12.52 -2.33
N SER A 23 5.70 12.04 -3.11
CA SER A 23 6.34 12.83 -4.19
C SER A 23 5.38 13.12 -5.35
N TYR A 24 4.35 12.29 -5.54
CA TYR A 24 3.29 12.50 -6.53
C TYR A 24 2.06 13.23 -5.95
N ASN A 25 2.21 13.84 -4.76
CA ASN A 25 1.15 14.55 -4.06
C ASN A 25 -0.06 13.67 -3.65
N ILE A 26 0.14 12.35 -3.58
CA ILE A 26 -0.87 11.37 -3.19
C ILE A 26 -0.76 11.09 -1.70
N THR A 27 -1.79 11.47 -0.96
CA THR A 27 -1.90 11.18 0.48
C THR A 27 -1.97 9.67 0.68
N SER A 28 -0.96 9.11 1.33
CA SER A 28 -0.89 7.70 1.69
C SER A 28 -0.44 7.52 3.14
N ARG A 29 -0.93 6.47 3.78
CA ARG A 29 -0.62 6.13 5.17
C ARG A 29 -0.17 4.68 5.24
N VAL A 30 1.01 4.46 5.80
CA VAL A 30 1.44 3.09 6.12
C VAL A 30 0.70 2.65 7.37
N ILE A 31 -0.09 1.58 7.24
CA ILE A 31 -0.73 0.90 8.36
C ILE A 31 -0.11 -0.46 8.58
N LYS A 32 -0.19 -0.97 9.81
CA LYS A 32 0.19 -2.34 10.10
C LYS A 32 -1.06 -3.21 9.92
N VAL A 33 -1.07 -4.03 8.87
CA VAL A 33 -2.16 -4.99 8.67
C VAL A 33 -1.86 -6.16 9.59
N ARG A 34 -2.54 -6.18 10.74
CA ARG A 34 -2.58 -7.41 11.55
C ARG A 34 -3.23 -8.46 10.67
N SER A 35 -2.47 -9.48 10.32
CA SER A 35 -2.91 -10.69 9.64
C SER A 35 -3.99 -11.37 10.48
N ALA A 36 -5.23 -10.88 10.43
CA ALA A 36 -6.35 -11.43 11.17
C ALA A 36 -6.79 -12.80 10.64
N GLY A 37 -6.10 -13.35 9.62
CA GLY A 37 -6.43 -14.64 9.02
C GLY A 37 -5.29 -15.42 8.36
N THR A 38 -4.01 -15.01 8.46
CA THR A 38 -2.91 -15.80 7.86
C THR A 38 -1.74 -16.01 8.83
N ALA A 39 -1.41 -17.28 9.04
CA ALA A 39 -0.29 -17.73 9.86
C ALA A 39 1.05 -17.19 9.33
N GLY A 40 1.72 -16.36 10.14
CA GLY A 40 3.13 -16.02 9.95
C GLY A 40 3.39 -14.77 9.11
N GLY A 41 3.43 -13.61 9.76
CA GLY A 41 4.09 -12.42 9.23
C GLY A 41 3.36 -11.13 9.54
N CYS A 42 4.09 -10.13 10.05
CA CYS A 42 3.60 -8.75 10.09
C CYS A 42 3.44 -8.26 8.64
N ALA A 43 2.20 -8.19 8.15
CA ALA A 43 1.92 -7.51 6.89
C ALA A 43 1.82 -5.99 7.13
N TYR A 44 2.34 -5.22 6.18
CA TYR A 44 2.19 -3.77 6.15
C TYR A 44 1.19 -3.44 5.06
N GLY A 45 0.30 -2.50 5.35
CA GLY A 45 -0.65 -1.97 4.41
C GLY A 45 -0.24 -0.57 4.05
N LEU A 46 -0.49 -0.19 2.81
CA LEU A 46 -0.41 1.19 2.39
C LEU A 46 -1.83 1.64 2.05
N GLU A 47 -2.42 2.44 2.93
CA GLU A 47 -3.71 3.09 2.75
C GLU A 47 -3.55 4.31 1.84
N PHE A 48 -4.46 4.45 0.89
CA PHE A 48 -4.57 5.59 -0.01
C PHE A 48 -6.04 5.77 -0.43
N ASP A 49 -6.35 6.89 -1.07
CA ASP A 49 -7.69 7.12 -1.58
C ASP A 49 -7.96 6.24 -2.82
N CYS A 50 -9.09 5.53 -2.86
CA CYS A 50 -9.41 4.64 -3.98
C CYS A 50 -9.51 5.37 -5.33
N ILE A 51 -9.71 6.70 -5.34
CA ILE A 51 -9.66 7.50 -6.58
C ILE A 51 -8.30 7.36 -7.26
N ASN A 52 -7.23 7.22 -6.47
CA ASN A 52 -5.87 7.12 -6.97
C ASN A 52 -5.40 5.67 -7.17
N THR A 53 -6.29 4.68 -7.11
CA THR A 53 -5.89 3.26 -7.16
C THR A 53 -5.09 2.91 -8.42
N ASP A 54 -5.52 3.41 -9.58
CA ASP A 54 -4.83 3.16 -10.86
C ASP A 54 -3.41 3.80 -10.87
N THR A 55 -3.33 5.05 -10.41
CA THR A 55 -2.06 5.77 -10.25
C THR A 55 -1.15 5.07 -9.25
N VAL A 56 -1.68 4.64 -8.11
CA VAL A 56 -0.93 3.94 -7.06
C VAL A 56 -0.43 2.60 -7.58
N ALA A 57 -1.26 1.81 -8.26
CA ALA A 57 -0.84 0.55 -8.86
C ALA A 57 0.26 0.75 -9.91
N THR A 58 0.14 1.78 -10.74
CA THR A 58 1.16 2.16 -11.73
C THR A 58 2.46 2.61 -11.06
N LEU A 59 2.39 3.41 -10.00
CA LEU A 59 3.56 3.86 -9.24
C LEU A 59 4.23 2.71 -8.48
N LEU A 60 3.47 1.80 -7.90
CA LEU A 60 3.99 0.60 -7.24
C LEU A 60 4.71 -0.30 -8.25
N ARG A 61 4.12 -0.53 -9.43
CA ARG A 61 4.79 -1.26 -10.52
C ARG A 61 6.05 -0.54 -11.01
N ARG A 62 5.98 0.77 -11.27
CA ARG A 62 7.16 1.59 -11.65
C ARG A 62 8.26 1.57 -10.59
N GLY A 63 7.87 1.51 -9.32
CA GLY A 63 8.79 1.48 -8.19
C GLY A 63 9.38 0.11 -7.89
N ASP A 64 9.01 -0.92 -8.66
CA ASP A 64 9.33 -2.32 -8.41
C ASP A 64 8.98 -2.73 -6.96
N ILE A 65 7.77 -2.35 -6.54
CA ILE A 65 7.26 -2.58 -5.19
C ILE A 65 6.31 -3.77 -5.22
N PRO A 66 6.74 -4.96 -4.74
CA PRO A 66 5.88 -6.13 -4.70
C PRO A 66 4.77 -5.92 -3.66
N TYR A 67 3.52 -5.87 -4.14
CA TYR A 67 2.33 -5.92 -3.31
C TYR A 67 1.64 -7.27 -3.49
N ARG A 68 1.05 -7.78 -2.41
CA ARG A 68 0.31 -9.05 -2.41
C ARG A 68 -1.09 -8.89 -2.97
N ASP A 69 -1.79 -7.87 -2.47
CA ASP A 69 -3.20 -7.66 -2.78
C ASP A 69 -3.56 -6.20 -2.58
N ILE A 70 -4.62 -5.73 -3.24
CA ILE A 70 -5.17 -4.39 -3.03
C ILE A 70 -6.66 -4.55 -2.77
N PHE A 71 -7.10 -4.23 -1.56
CA PHE A 71 -8.51 -4.29 -1.19
C PHE A 71 -9.04 -2.93 -0.78
N ARG A 72 -10.34 -2.75 -0.94
CA ARG A 72 -11.07 -1.56 -0.50
C ARG A 72 -11.44 -1.72 0.97
N LEU A 73 -11.13 -0.72 1.79
CA LEU A 73 -11.55 -0.56 3.19
C LEU A 73 -12.96 0.05 3.28
#